data_AF-A0AAE1E260-F1
#
_entry.id   AF-A0AAE1E260-F1
#
_cell.length_a   1.000
_cell.length_b   1.000
_cell.length_c   1.000
_cell.angle_alpha   90.00
_cell.angle_beta   90.00
_cell.angle_gamma   90.00
#
_symmetry.space_group_name_H-M   'P 1'
#
loop_
_entity.id
_entity.type
_entity.pdbx_description
1 polymer ?
#
loop_
_entity_poly.entity_id
_entity_poly.type
_entity_poly.pdbx_seq_one_letter_code
_entity_poly.pdbx_strand_id
1 'polypeptide(L)'
;MVLDLYHADHQEAVRRKENDQGNHECQILGCDDEAVESAMSHEKCVKNKGHPSFIPANEFSMNHLPEKYRTRKVFQYIKNILTRTARVNVRYTSHERPDGYTFAKCRGTKIPHTGSGYVFSVLPGCLACRCPECLNSTRPQKTWWEVKVQTACHVVFNTEEATATEVNLFYNDDSQKGMKTLWGLEVSRKNPEEDWCELVCATHDADLARYLQTLAENVDQLVGIFSREEKDSERDLCVVVSHPHGQPKMVTVGKRLEWLKSYNSGISRFSSTYSADTCPGSSGAPVIVPSQNFSPSTHLWSWVLPHSAGTVQRGINTSGAGNGWI
;
A
#
# COMPACT_ATOMS: atom_id res chain seq x y z
N MET A 1 -15.53 -34.43 13.97
CA MET A 1 -14.64 -35.19 13.06
C MET A 1 -14.52 -34.57 11.67
N VAL A 2 -15.60 -34.35 10.90
CA VAL A 2 -15.51 -33.71 9.56
C VAL A 2 -15.16 -32.22 9.64
N LEU A 3 -15.72 -31.48 10.60
CA LEU A 3 -15.38 -30.08 10.84
C LEU A 3 -13.92 -29.89 11.32
N ASP A 4 -13.44 -30.81 12.15
CA ASP A 4 -12.07 -30.76 12.69
C ASP A 4 -11.01 -31.00 11.60
N LEU A 5 -11.31 -31.89 10.63
CA LEU A 5 -10.45 -32.14 9.48
C LEU A 5 -10.43 -30.94 8.51
N TYR A 6 -11.58 -30.32 8.25
CA TYR A 6 -11.65 -29.11 7.42
C TYR A 6 -10.87 -27.94 8.03
N HIS A 7 -10.96 -27.75 9.36
CA HIS A 7 -10.16 -26.75 10.06
C HIS A 7 -8.66 -27.01 9.98
N ALA A 8 -8.22 -28.26 10.11
CA ALA A 8 -6.81 -28.62 10.01
C ALA A 8 -6.25 -28.35 8.60
N ASP A 9 -6.99 -28.72 7.56
CA ASP A 9 -6.60 -28.48 6.16
C ASP A 9 -6.54 -26.97 5.83
N HIS A 10 -7.49 -26.18 6.36
CA HIS A 10 -7.49 -24.73 6.17
C HIS A 10 -6.28 -24.06 6.84
N GLN A 11 -5.99 -24.42 8.09
CA GLN A 11 -4.85 -23.88 8.85
C GLN A 11 -3.51 -24.25 8.20
N GLU A 12 -3.39 -25.45 7.65
CA GLU A 12 -2.19 -25.83 6.88
C GLU A 12 -2.05 -25.01 5.59
N ALA A 13 -3.16 -24.76 4.89
CA ALA A 13 -3.15 -23.93 3.70
C ALA A 13 -2.76 -22.47 4.01
N VAL A 14 -3.19 -21.93 5.16
CA VAL A 14 -2.78 -20.60 5.66
C VAL A 14 -1.28 -20.56 5.93
N ARG A 15 -0.74 -21.53 6.69
CA ARG A 15 0.71 -21.63 6.97
C ARG A 15 1.52 -21.79 5.69
N ARG A 16 1.03 -22.57 4.73
CA ARG A 16 1.66 -22.71 3.42
C ARG A 16 1.75 -21.36 2.70
N LYS A 17 0.71 -20.54 2.77
CA LYS A 17 0.71 -19.19 2.18
C LYS A 17 1.65 -18.24 2.91
N GLU A 18 1.70 -18.28 4.24
CA GLU A 18 2.66 -17.52 5.04
C GLU A 18 4.11 -17.86 4.67
N ASN A 19 4.41 -19.15 4.47
CA ASN A 19 5.75 -19.61 4.08
C ASN A 19 6.11 -19.25 2.63
N ASP A 20 5.12 -19.07 1.76
CA ASP A 20 5.33 -18.75 0.34
C ASP A 20 5.49 -17.25 0.07
N GLN A 21 5.33 -16.40 1.09
CA GLN A 21 5.47 -14.94 0.96
C GLN A 21 6.92 -14.46 0.96
N GLY A 22 7.85 -15.27 1.45
CA GLY A 22 9.27 -14.90 1.57
C GLY A 22 9.45 -13.66 2.47
N ASN A 23 10.11 -12.63 1.94
CA ASN A 23 10.35 -11.35 2.66
C ASN A 23 9.29 -10.28 2.36
N HIS A 24 8.24 -10.64 1.62
CA HIS A 24 7.14 -9.73 1.35
C HIS A 24 6.23 -9.68 2.57
N GLU A 25 5.85 -8.48 2.97
CA GLU A 25 5.16 -8.23 4.23
C GLU A 25 3.67 -8.06 4.02
N CYS A 26 3.02 -9.07 3.44
CA CYS A 26 1.56 -9.18 3.45
C CYS A 26 1.12 -9.78 4.78
N GLN A 27 -0.04 -9.37 5.30
CA GLN A 27 -0.64 -10.08 6.43
C GLN A 27 -1.57 -11.15 5.88
N ILE A 28 -1.28 -12.42 6.14
CA ILE A 28 -2.18 -13.52 5.80
C ILE A 28 -3.23 -13.64 6.92
N LEU A 29 -4.48 -13.87 6.55
CA LEU A 29 -5.57 -14.08 7.50
C LEU A 29 -6.24 -15.43 7.15
N GLY A 30 -6.47 -16.26 8.15
CA GLY A 30 -6.99 -17.62 8.07
C GLY A 30 -8.16 -17.93 9.01
N CYS A 31 -8.66 -16.92 9.73
CA CYS A 31 -9.83 -17.02 10.60
C CYS A 31 -11.06 -16.35 9.95
N ASP A 32 -12.26 -16.74 10.38
CA ASP A 32 -13.51 -16.09 9.99
C ASP A 32 -13.62 -14.64 10.51
N ASP A 33 -12.85 -14.28 11.55
CA ASP A 33 -12.76 -12.92 12.10
C ASP A 33 -11.38 -12.30 11.83
N GLU A 34 -11.30 -11.54 10.73
CA GLU A 34 -10.10 -10.82 10.31
C GLU A 34 -9.58 -9.86 11.40
N ALA A 35 -10.46 -9.23 12.18
CA ALA A 35 -10.08 -8.23 13.18
C ALA A 35 -9.39 -8.89 14.38
N VAL A 36 -9.95 -10.00 14.86
CA VAL A 36 -9.36 -10.78 15.96
C VAL A 36 -7.98 -11.33 15.58
N GLU A 37 -7.87 -11.93 14.39
CA GLU A 37 -6.60 -12.49 13.93
C GLU A 37 -5.53 -11.42 13.68
N SER A 38 -5.95 -10.29 13.13
CA SER A 38 -5.10 -9.12 12.94
C SER A 38 -4.57 -8.58 14.28
N ALA A 39 -5.41 -8.51 15.32
CA ALA A 39 -5.01 -8.10 16.66
C ALA A 39 -4.03 -9.12 17.31
N MET A 40 -4.29 -10.41 17.15
CA MET A 40 -3.39 -11.47 17.63
C MET A 40 -2.03 -11.43 16.92
N SER A 41 -2.02 -11.18 15.61
CA SER A 41 -0.79 -11.03 14.81
C SER A 41 0.02 -9.82 15.25
N HIS A 42 -0.66 -8.72 15.57
CA HIS A 42 -0.04 -7.55 16.16
C HIS A 42 0.60 -7.86 17.52
N GLU A 43 -0.13 -8.46 18.46
CA GLU A 43 0.41 -8.81 19.79
C GLU A 43 1.63 -9.75 19.71
N LYS A 44 1.60 -10.71 18.78
CA LYS A 44 2.67 -11.71 18.60
C LYS A 44 3.79 -11.26 17.65
N CYS A 45 3.79 -10.01 17.21
CA CYS A 45 4.78 -9.53 16.25
C CYS A 45 6.21 -9.66 16.79
N VAL A 46 7.03 -10.44 16.07
CA VAL A 46 8.44 -10.65 16.41
C VAL A 46 9.36 -9.60 15.80
N LYS A 47 8.96 -8.98 14.68
CA LYS A 47 9.79 -8.01 13.95
C LYS A 47 9.93 -6.70 14.70
N ASN A 48 8.82 -6.16 15.21
CA ASN A 48 8.77 -4.89 15.95
C ASN A 48 7.99 -5.09 17.25
N LYS A 49 8.59 -5.76 18.24
CA LYS A 49 7.90 -6.10 19.49
C LYS A 49 7.36 -4.86 20.20
N GLY A 50 6.04 -4.80 20.38
CA GLY A 50 5.34 -3.68 21.03
C GLY A 50 5.26 -2.40 20.18
N HIS A 51 5.73 -2.45 18.92
CA HIS A 51 5.57 -1.40 17.91
C HIS A 51 5.87 0.04 18.38
N PRO A 52 6.96 0.30 19.13
CA PRO A 52 7.20 1.60 19.76
C PRO A 52 7.37 2.76 18.77
N SER A 53 7.80 2.47 17.54
CA SER A 53 8.00 3.47 16.48
C SER A 53 6.74 3.73 15.64
N PHE A 54 5.66 2.98 15.86
CA PHE A 54 4.43 3.09 15.07
C PHE A 54 3.53 4.14 15.71
N ILE A 55 3.34 5.24 14.98
CA ILE A 55 2.54 6.38 15.42
C ILE A 55 1.14 6.25 14.82
N PRO A 56 0.07 6.19 15.64
CA PRO A 56 -1.30 6.20 15.13
C PRO A 56 -1.58 7.40 14.21
N ALA A 57 -2.32 7.18 13.12
CA ALA A 57 -2.58 8.22 12.11
C ALA A 57 -3.25 9.49 12.66
N ASN A 58 -4.09 9.34 13.70
CA ASN A 58 -4.75 10.42 14.42
C ASN A 58 -3.82 11.18 15.36
N GLU A 59 -2.75 10.55 15.86
CA GLU A 59 -1.74 11.14 16.73
C GLU A 59 -0.57 11.77 15.97
N PHE A 60 -0.37 11.39 14.70
CA PHE A 60 0.73 11.90 13.90
C PHE A 60 0.70 13.43 13.75
N SER A 61 1.66 14.06 14.42
CA SER A 61 1.94 15.49 14.44
C SER A 61 3.35 15.83 13.93
N MET A 62 3.61 17.11 13.67
CA MET A 62 4.90 17.61 13.20
C MET A 62 6.07 17.28 14.15
N ASN A 63 5.82 17.12 15.45
CA ASN A 63 6.86 16.81 16.43
C ASN A 63 7.49 15.42 16.25
N HIS A 64 6.79 14.50 15.57
CA HIS A 64 7.34 13.19 15.22
C HIS A 64 8.35 13.24 14.07
N LEU A 65 8.43 14.36 13.35
CA LEU A 65 9.44 14.55 12.31
C LEU A 65 10.76 14.99 12.93
N PRO A 66 11.91 14.60 12.34
CA PRO A 66 13.20 15.18 12.70
C PRO A 66 13.16 16.69 12.53
N GLU A 67 13.88 17.41 13.39
CA GLU A 67 13.79 18.88 13.52
C GLU A 67 13.91 19.62 12.18
N LYS A 68 14.89 19.24 11.34
CA LYS A 68 15.10 19.82 10.00
C LYS A 68 13.91 19.65 9.03
N TYR A 69 13.03 18.68 9.28
CA TYR A 69 11.84 18.42 8.46
C TYR A 69 10.54 18.95 9.09
N ARG A 70 10.61 19.62 10.24
CA ARG A 70 9.44 20.21 10.93
C ARG A 70 8.96 21.49 10.25
N THR A 71 8.70 21.42 8.95
CA THR A 71 8.10 22.52 8.19
C THR A 71 6.64 22.22 7.94
N ARG A 72 5.80 23.26 7.90
CA ARG A 72 4.37 23.14 7.58
C ARG A 72 4.15 22.39 6.26
N LYS A 73 5.00 22.65 5.28
CA LYS A 73 4.92 22.09 3.94
C LYS A 73 5.19 20.59 3.91
N VAL A 74 6.28 20.13 4.53
CA VAL A 74 6.62 18.69 4.63
C VAL A 74 5.52 17.95 5.39
N PHE A 75 5.08 18.52 6.52
CA PHE A 75 4.01 17.93 7.31
C PHE A 75 2.69 17.82 6.52
N GLN A 76 2.30 18.86 5.77
CA GLN A 76 1.11 18.84 4.91
C GLN A 76 1.22 17.79 3.80
N TYR A 77 2.39 17.62 3.19
CA TYR A 77 2.65 16.57 2.22
C TYR A 77 2.44 15.18 2.82
N ILE A 78 3.05 14.91 3.98
CA ILE A 78 2.90 13.62 4.65
C ILE A 78 1.44 13.39 5.07
N LYS A 79 0.75 14.40 5.62
CA LYS A 79 -0.68 14.29 5.96
C LYS A 79 -1.55 14.02 4.72
N ASN A 80 -1.20 14.57 3.56
CA ASN A 80 -1.91 14.28 2.31
C ASN A 80 -1.78 12.80 1.93
N ILE A 81 -0.56 12.26 1.92
CA ILE A 81 -0.30 10.84 1.66
C ILE A 81 -0.97 9.96 2.72
N LEU A 82 -0.88 10.34 4.00
CA LEU A 82 -1.54 9.67 5.13
C LEU A 82 -3.04 9.50 4.89
N THR A 83 -3.73 10.57 4.46
CA THR A 83 -5.17 10.53 4.19
C THR A 83 -5.51 9.62 3.03
N ARG A 84 -4.67 9.57 1.99
CA ARG A 84 -4.89 8.78 0.76
C ARG A 84 -4.41 7.34 0.85
N THR A 85 -3.69 6.99 1.92
CA THR A 85 -3.28 5.62 2.20
C THR A 85 -4.48 4.77 2.61
N ALA A 86 -4.54 3.57 2.08
CA ALA A 86 -5.65 2.63 2.23
C ALA A 86 -5.13 1.23 2.61
N ARG A 87 -5.99 0.46 3.27
CA ARG A 87 -5.80 -0.98 3.48
C ARG A 87 -6.35 -1.73 2.27
N VAL A 88 -5.55 -2.61 1.68
CA VAL A 88 -5.93 -3.44 0.54
C VAL A 88 -6.20 -4.86 1.05
N ASN A 89 -7.43 -5.36 0.92
CA ASN A 89 -7.82 -6.70 1.32
C ASN A 89 -8.10 -7.57 0.08
N VAL A 90 -7.27 -8.57 -0.14
CA VAL A 90 -7.29 -9.43 -1.34
C VAL A 90 -7.74 -10.82 -0.93
N ARG A 91 -8.91 -11.24 -1.42
CA ARG A 91 -9.58 -12.49 -1.00
C ARG A 91 -9.33 -13.68 -1.91
N TYR A 92 -8.46 -13.53 -2.91
CA TYR A 92 -8.19 -14.57 -3.88
C TYR A 92 -6.76 -14.48 -4.42
N THR A 93 -6.17 -15.63 -4.74
CA THR A 93 -4.84 -15.72 -5.35
C THR A 93 -4.99 -16.32 -6.74
N SER A 94 -4.63 -15.56 -7.78
CA SER A 94 -4.85 -15.95 -9.18
C SER A 94 -4.05 -17.17 -9.58
N HIS A 95 -4.60 -17.97 -10.49
CA HIS A 95 -3.89 -19.05 -11.15
C HIS A 95 -2.72 -18.59 -12.02
N GLU A 96 -2.70 -17.32 -12.43
CA GLU A 96 -1.69 -16.76 -13.33
C GLU A 96 -0.43 -16.25 -12.63
N ARG A 97 -0.33 -16.32 -11.29
CA ARG A 97 0.92 -15.94 -10.60
C ARG A 97 2.08 -16.79 -11.17
N PRO A 98 3.27 -16.24 -11.51
CA PRO A 98 4.37 -17.00 -12.09
C PRO A 98 5.01 -17.99 -11.10
N ASP A 99 5.65 -19.06 -11.58
CA ASP A 99 6.36 -19.98 -10.69
C ASP A 99 7.50 -19.30 -9.95
N GLY A 100 7.66 -19.63 -8.67
CA GLY A 100 8.65 -18.99 -7.80
C GLY A 100 8.31 -17.55 -7.37
N TYR A 101 7.18 -17.00 -7.81
CA TYR A 101 6.69 -15.70 -7.35
C TYR A 101 5.92 -15.84 -6.03
N THR A 102 5.78 -14.74 -5.28
CA THR A 102 5.02 -14.67 -4.03
C THR A 102 3.61 -15.26 -4.21
N PHE A 103 3.25 -16.19 -3.34
CA PHE A 103 1.96 -16.92 -3.34
C PHE A 103 1.70 -17.83 -4.57
N ALA A 104 2.71 -18.10 -5.41
CA ALA A 104 2.59 -19.04 -6.52
C ALA A 104 2.16 -20.44 -6.08
N LYS A 105 2.52 -20.88 -4.88
CA LYS A 105 2.09 -22.18 -4.35
C LYS A 105 0.65 -22.18 -3.85
N CYS A 106 -0.02 -21.03 -3.81
CA CYS A 106 -1.36 -20.85 -3.27
C CYS A 106 -2.36 -20.34 -4.33
N ARG A 107 -2.02 -20.49 -5.62
CA ARG A 107 -2.92 -20.24 -6.76
C ARG A 107 -4.28 -20.91 -6.60
N GLY A 108 -5.35 -20.20 -6.97
CA GLY A 108 -6.73 -20.66 -6.88
C GLY A 108 -7.32 -20.67 -5.47
N THR A 109 -6.52 -20.37 -4.43
CA THR A 109 -7.02 -20.36 -3.05
C THR A 109 -7.77 -19.06 -2.74
N LYS A 110 -8.72 -19.15 -1.80
CA LYS A 110 -9.46 -18.01 -1.25
C LYS A 110 -8.94 -17.58 0.12
N ILE A 111 -7.68 -17.88 0.43
CA ILE A 111 -7.07 -17.47 1.70
C ILE A 111 -6.81 -15.96 1.60
N PRO A 112 -7.47 -15.13 2.42
CA PRO A 112 -7.31 -13.69 2.34
C PRO A 112 -5.90 -13.27 2.76
N HIS A 113 -5.48 -12.15 2.21
CA HIS A 113 -4.29 -11.45 2.67
C HIS A 113 -4.48 -9.96 2.51
N THR A 114 -3.80 -9.20 3.36
CA THR A 114 -3.89 -7.75 3.36
C THR A 114 -2.53 -7.12 3.13
N GLY A 115 -2.58 -5.97 2.48
CA GLY A 115 -1.48 -5.05 2.31
C GLY A 115 -1.97 -3.61 2.45
N SER A 116 -1.14 -2.70 1.97
CA SER A 116 -1.37 -1.28 1.94
C SER A 116 -1.31 -0.77 0.50
N GLY A 117 -1.88 0.40 0.25
CA GLY A 117 -1.76 1.11 -1.01
C GLY A 117 -2.08 2.58 -0.81
N TYR A 118 -1.93 3.40 -1.86
CA TYR A 118 -2.36 4.79 -1.80
C TYR A 118 -3.07 5.22 -3.07
N VAL A 119 -4.14 6.00 -2.89
CA VAL A 119 -4.87 6.60 -4.01
C VAL A 119 -3.97 7.62 -4.68
N PHE A 120 -3.64 7.47 -5.96
CA PHE A 120 -2.81 8.45 -6.69
C PHE A 120 -3.61 9.30 -7.69
N SER A 121 -4.77 8.82 -8.15
CA SER A 121 -5.61 9.50 -9.15
C SER A 121 -7.09 9.16 -8.96
N VAL A 122 -7.97 10.10 -9.30
CA VAL A 122 -9.42 9.92 -9.32
C VAL A 122 -9.96 10.50 -10.62
N LEU A 123 -10.77 9.72 -11.34
CA LEU A 123 -11.35 10.10 -12.63
C LEU A 123 -12.84 9.75 -12.64
N PRO A 124 -13.69 10.49 -13.38
CA PRO A 124 -15.04 10.04 -13.67
C PRO A 124 -15.02 8.71 -14.44
N GLY A 125 -15.87 7.77 -14.07
CA GLY A 125 -16.03 6.53 -14.83
C GLY A 125 -16.67 6.79 -16.20
N CYS A 126 -16.07 6.26 -17.27
CA CYS A 126 -16.55 6.49 -18.64
C CYS A 126 -17.53 5.42 -19.14
N LEU A 127 -17.49 4.21 -18.56
CA LEU A 127 -18.32 3.07 -18.95
C LEU A 127 -19.33 2.72 -17.86
N ALA A 128 -20.15 1.69 -18.07
CA ALA A 128 -20.96 1.14 -16.99
C ALA A 128 -20.07 0.65 -15.84
N CYS A 129 -20.46 0.94 -14.60
CA CYS A 129 -19.72 0.51 -13.42
C CYS A 129 -19.71 -1.03 -13.33
N ARG A 130 -18.53 -1.62 -13.12
CA ARG A 130 -18.32 -3.07 -13.01
C ARG A 130 -18.16 -3.56 -11.58
N CYS A 131 -18.48 -2.75 -10.58
CA CYS A 131 -18.40 -3.20 -9.19
C CYS A 131 -19.48 -4.26 -8.89
N PRO A 132 -19.29 -5.09 -7.84
CA PRO A 132 -20.25 -6.13 -7.47
C PRO A 132 -21.67 -5.62 -7.25
N GLU A 133 -21.84 -4.42 -6.69
CA GLU A 133 -23.15 -3.80 -6.47
C GLU A 133 -23.88 -3.50 -7.79
N CYS A 134 -23.16 -3.01 -8.81
CA CYS A 134 -23.75 -2.66 -10.10
C CYS A 134 -23.99 -3.89 -10.98
N LEU A 135 -23.09 -4.88 -10.97
CA LEU A 135 -23.24 -6.10 -11.75
C LEU A 135 -24.45 -6.93 -11.30
N ASN A 136 -24.75 -6.93 -10.00
CA ASN A 136 -25.84 -7.72 -9.43
C ASN A 136 -27.15 -6.92 -9.26
N SER A 137 -27.17 -5.63 -9.62
CA SER A 137 -28.33 -4.76 -9.45
C SER A 137 -29.16 -4.66 -10.72
N THR A 138 -30.48 -4.65 -10.57
CA THR A 138 -31.43 -4.32 -11.66
C THR A 138 -31.46 -2.82 -11.97
N ARG A 139 -30.83 -2.00 -11.13
CA ARG A 139 -30.70 -0.54 -11.26
C ARG A 139 -29.25 -0.14 -11.01
N PRO A 140 -28.32 -0.43 -11.94
CA PRO A 140 -26.92 -0.07 -11.79
C PRO A 140 -26.77 1.46 -11.72
N GLN A 141 -25.80 1.91 -10.92
CA GLN A 141 -25.48 3.33 -10.82
C GLN A 141 -24.92 3.85 -12.13
N LYS A 142 -25.48 4.95 -12.63
CA LYS A 142 -25.06 5.58 -13.89
C LYS A 142 -23.83 6.47 -13.70
N THR A 143 -23.65 7.00 -12.50
CA THR A 143 -22.55 7.89 -12.14
C THR A 143 -21.66 7.19 -11.13
N TRP A 144 -20.37 7.15 -11.42
CA TRP A 144 -19.36 6.54 -10.57
C TRP A 144 -17.98 7.12 -10.89
N TRP A 145 -17.00 6.82 -10.05
CA TRP A 145 -15.63 7.29 -10.19
C TRP A 145 -14.64 6.14 -10.13
N GLU A 146 -13.65 6.21 -11.03
CA GLU A 146 -12.46 5.39 -11.02
C GLU A 146 -11.46 5.99 -10.02
N VAL A 147 -11.12 5.20 -9.00
CA VAL A 147 -10.11 5.56 -8.00
C VAL A 147 -8.91 4.65 -8.24
N LYS A 148 -7.79 5.23 -8.66
CA LYS A 148 -6.56 4.49 -8.93
C LYS A 148 -5.68 4.44 -7.70
N VAL A 149 -5.35 3.23 -7.28
CA VAL A 149 -4.55 2.92 -6.09
C VAL A 149 -3.23 2.29 -6.54
N GLN A 150 -2.11 2.83 -6.11
CA GLN A 150 -0.82 2.17 -6.27
C GLN A 150 -0.58 1.24 -5.08
N THR A 151 -0.14 0.03 -5.36
CA THR A 151 0.28 -0.97 -4.36
C THR A 151 1.40 -1.82 -4.96
N ALA A 152 1.89 -2.80 -4.20
CA ALA A 152 2.91 -3.73 -4.68
C ALA A 152 2.28 -4.83 -5.55
N CYS A 153 3.00 -5.28 -6.59
CA CYS A 153 2.48 -6.27 -7.53
C CYS A 153 2.29 -7.65 -6.86
N HIS A 154 3.05 -7.95 -5.81
CA HIS A 154 2.83 -9.17 -5.02
C HIS A 154 1.58 -9.12 -4.13
N VAL A 155 1.04 -7.93 -3.83
CA VAL A 155 -0.24 -7.76 -3.11
C VAL A 155 -1.39 -8.05 -4.06
N VAL A 156 -1.48 -7.34 -5.19
CA VAL A 156 -2.49 -7.59 -6.23
C VAL A 156 -1.79 -7.85 -7.56
N PHE A 157 -1.85 -9.09 -8.04
CA PHE A 157 -1.05 -9.49 -9.19
C PHE A 157 -1.73 -9.19 -10.54
N ASN A 158 -3.03 -9.36 -10.66
CA ASN A 158 -3.75 -9.17 -11.93
C ASN A 158 -5.23 -8.81 -11.70
N THR A 159 -5.97 -8.66 -12.81
CA THR A 159 -7.38 -8.32 -12.80
C THR A 159 -8.24 -9.36 -12.07
N GLU A 160 -7.90 -10.65 -12.14
CA GLU A 160 -8.62 -11.70 -11.41
C GLU A 160 -8.58 -11.44 -9.89
N GLU A 161 -7.40 -11.14 -9.34
CA GLU A 161 -7.26 -10.77 -7.92
C GLU A 161 -7.91 -9.42 -7.60
N ALA A 162 -7.78 -8.43 -8.50
CA ALA A 162 -8.37 -7.11 -8.33
C ALA A 162 -9.90 -7.18 -8.15
N THR A 163 -10.60 -8.01 -8.93
CA THR A 163 -12.06 -8.17 -8.78
C THR A 163 -12.49 -8.82 -7.47
N ALA A 164 -11.56 -9.50 -6.79
CA ALA A 164 -11.74 -10.08 -5.46
C ALA A 164 -11.10 -9.23 -4.35
N THR A 165 -10.85 -7.94 -4.62
CA THR A 165 -10.17 -7.03 -3.70
C THR A 165 -11.10 -5.90 -3.23
N GLU A 166 -11.05 -5.62 -1.93
CA GLU A 166 -11.65 -4.44 -1.29
C GLU A 166 -10.55 -3.48 -0.85
N VAL A 167 -10.75 -2.18 -1.07
CA VAL A 167 -9.82 -1.14 -0.59
C VAL A 167 -10.53 -0.28 0.44
N ASN A 168 -10.00 -0.26 1.66
CA ASN A 168 -10.58 0.44 2.81
C ASN A 168 -9.83 1.73 3.10
N LEU A 169 -10.49 2.85 2.85
CA LEU A 169 -10.02 4.20 3.16
C LEU A 169 -10.44 4.61 4.57
N PHE A 170 -9.64 5.48 5.17
CA PHE A 170 -9.91 6.10 6.49
C PHE A 170 -10.04 5.13 7.66
N TYR A 171 -9.49 3.92 7.54
CA TYR A 171 -9.34 3.00 8.67
C TYR A 171 -8.20 3.49 9.59
N ASN A 172 -8.49 4.51 10.39
CA ASN A 172 -7.51 5.20 11.23
C ASN A 172 -7.57 4.77 12.71
N ASP A 173 -8.62 4.07 13.11
CA ASP A 173 -8.80 3.51 14.46
C ASP A 173 -9.74 2.29 14.42
N ASP A 174 -9.82 1.56 15.53
CA ASP A 174 -10.60 0.33 15.65
C ASP A 174 -12.12 0.53 15.62
N SER A 175 -12.61 1.78 15.75
CA SER A 175 -14.05 2.05 15.67
C SER A 175 -14.59 1.86 14.25
N GLN A 176 -13.71 1.86 13.25
CA GLN A 176 -14.03 1.82 11.81
C GLN A 176 -14.99 2.94 11.37
N LYS A 177 -15.21 3.94 12.23
CA LYS A 177 -16.18 5.00 12.00
C LYS A 177 -15.73 5.87 10.84
N GLY A 178 -16.58 5.96 9.82
CA GLY A 178 -16.28 6.75 8.62
C GLY A 178 -15.32 6.05 7.64
N MET A 179 -14.99 4.77 7.87
CA MET A 179 -14.31 3.95 6.89
C MET A 179 -15.12 3.91 5.59
N LYS A 180 -14.43 4.00 4.45
CA LYS A 180 -15.04 3.95 3.12
C LYS A 180 -14.41 2.82 2.33
N THR A 181 -15.24 1.96 1.75
CA THR A 181 -14.79 0.83 0.94
C THR A 181 -14.91 1.15 -0.54
N LEU A 182 -13.86 0.82 -1.30
CA LEU A 182 -13.84 0.84 -2.75
C LEU A 182 -13.77 -0.60 -3.26
N TRP A 183 -14.40 -0.84 -4.41
CA TRP A 183 -14.43 -2.16 -5.05
C TRP A 183 -13.34 -2.24 -6.13
N GLY A 184 -12.41 -3.18 -6.00
CA GLY A 184 -11.42 -3.43 -7.04
C GLY A 184 -12.08 -3.91 -8.35
N LEU A 185 -11.60 -3.39 -9.48
CA LEU A 185 -12.13 -3.70 -10.81
C LEU A 185 -11.10 -4.40 -11.69
N GLU A 186 -9.87 -3.87 -11.74
CA GLU A 186 -8.80 -4.39 -12.59
C GLU A 186 -7.43 -3.88 -12.17
N VAL A 187 -6.38 -4.54 -12.67
CA VAL A 187 -5.02 -4.00 -12.66
C VAL A 187 -4.75 -3.35 -14.01
N SER A 188 -4.70 -2.01 -14.08
CA SER A 188 -4.51 -1.28 -15.34
C SER A 188 -3.07 -1.29 -15.84
N ARG A 189 -2.12 -1.32 -14.90
CA ARG A 189 -0.67 -1.38 -15.16
C ARG A 189 0.01 -2.17 -14.06
N LYS A 190 1.07 -2.89 -14.40
CA LYS A 190 1.93 -3.55 -13.41
C LYS A 190 3.33 -3.74 -13.93
N ASN A 191 4.26 -3.86 -13.00
CA ASN A 191 5.61 -4.31 -13.26
C ASN A 191 6.03 -5.29 -12.14
N PRO A 192 5.96 -6.61 -12.38
CA PRO A 192 6.33 -7.60 -11.38
C PRO A 192 7.81 -7.57 -10.99
N GLU A 193 8.71 -7.13 -11.89
CA GLU A 193 10.15 -7.03 -11.59
C GLU A 193 10.46 -5.90 -10.61
N GLU A 194 9.70 -4.80 -10.71
CA GLU A 194 9.82 -3.63 -9.82
C GLU A 194 8.82 -3.65 -8.67
N ASP A 195 8.01 -4.71 -8.61
CA ASP A 195 7.02 -4.98 -7.60
C ASP A 195 6.02 -3.83 -7.34
N TRP A 196 5.44 -3.29 -8.40
CA TRP A 196 4.34 -2.33 -8.30
C TRP A 196 3.23 -2.59 -9.30
N CYS A 197 2.02 -2.16 -8.93
CA CYS A 197 0.87 -2.16 -9.83
C CYS A 197 -0.09 -0.99 -9.55
N GLU A 198 -0.92 -0.70 -10.54
CA GLU A 198 -2.06 0.23 -10.47
C GLU A 198 -3.36 -0.57 -10.41
N LEU A 199 -4.00 -0.57 -9.24
CA LEU A 199 -5.33 -1.12 -9.02
C LEU A 199 -6.37 -0.04 -9.31
N VAL A 200 -7.30 -0.32 -10.22
CA VAL A 200 -8.47 0.52 -10.47
C VAL A 200 -9.60 0.06 -9.57
N CYS A 201 -10.15 0.98 -8.79
CA CYS A 201 -11.30 0.74 -7.92
C CYS A 201 -12.50 1.60 -8.33
N ALA A 202 -13.69 1.21 -7.90
CA ALA A 202 -14.93 1.96 -8.07
C ALA A 202 -15.44 2.56 -6.76
N THR A 203 -16.02 3.76 -6.86
CA THR A 203 -16.94 4.30 -5.86
C THR A 203 -18.12 5.02 -6.52
N HIS A 204 -19.26 5.01 -5.82
CA HIS A 204 -20.45 5.80 -6.17
C HIS A 204 -20.59 7.06 -5.30
N ASP A 205 -19.69 7.27 -4.34
CA ASP A 205 -19.71 8.41 -3.42
C ASP A 205 -19.03 9.63 -4.07
N ALA A 206 -19.86 10.57 -4.54
CA ALA A 206 -19.41 11.79 -5.22
C ALA A 206 -18.60 12.72 -4.31
N ASP A 207 -18.92 12.77 -3.02
CA ASP A 207 -18.23 13.63 -2.05
C ASP A 207 -16.84 13.07 -1.75
N LEU A 208 -16.75 11.75 -1.58
CA LEU A 208 -15.49 11.04 -1.45
C LEU A 208 -14.60 11.24 -2.69
N ALA A 209 -15.16 11.05 -3.89
CA ALA A 209 -14.39 11.18 -5.12
C ALA A 209 -13.81 12.59 -5.30
N ARG A 210 -14.64 13.63 -5.10
CA ARG A 210 -14.18 15.03 -5.17
C ARG A 210 -13.13 15.35 -4.11
N TYR A 211 -13.32 14.84 -2.89
CA TYR A 211 -12.36 15.03 -1.80
C TYR A 211 -10.99 14.41 -2.14
N LEU A 212 -10.97 13.14 -2.58
CA LEU A 212 -9.74 12.45 -2.98
C LEU A 212 -9.09 13.09 -4.21
N GLN A 213 -9.88 13.56 -5.18
CA GLN A 213 -9.39 14.29 -6.35
C GLN A 213 -8.66 15.58 -5.93
N THR A 214 -9.28 16.39 -5.08
CA THR A 214 -8.64 17.60 -4.53
C THR A 214 -7.35 17.28 -3.81
N LEU A 215 -7.31 16.21 -3.01
CA LEU A 215 -6.08 15.78 -2.34
C LEU A 215 -4.99 15.36 -3.36
N ALA A 216 -5.35 14.63 -4.41
CA ALA A 216 -4.42 14.19 -5.44
C ALA A 216 -3.82 15.35 -6.25
N GLU A 217 -4.66 16.31 -6.65
CA GLU A 217 -4.25 17.50 -7.42
C GLU A 217 -3.35 18.45 -6.59
N ASN A 218 -3.58 18.54 -5.27
CA ASN A 218 -2.77 19.37 -4.39
C ASN A 218 -1.33 18.87 -4.22
N VAL A 219 -1.01 17.62 -4.58
CA VAL A 219 0.33 17.07 -4.36
C VAL A 219 1.37 17.73 -5.24
N ASP A 220 1.04 18.13 -6.47
CA ASP A 220 1.98 18.82 -7.36
C ASP A 220 2.47 20.15 -6.77
N GLN A 221 1.60 20.88 -6.05
CA GLN A 221 1.96 22.09 -5.31
C GLN A 221 2.88 21.79 -4.13
N LEU A 222 2.74 20.61 -3.52
CA LEU A 222 3.52 20.18 -2.36
C LEU A 222 4.88 19.59 -2.73
N VAL A 223 5.03 19.02 -3.93
CA VAL A 223 6.29 18.39 -4.40
C VAL A 223 7.36 19.43 -4.77
N GLY A 224 6.97 20.60 -5.26
CA GLY A 224 7.90 21.70 -5.59
C GLY A 224 8.70 22.26 -4.38
N ILE A 225 8.49 21.70 -3.19
CA ILE A 225 9.06 22.14 -1.92
C ILE A 225 10.40 21.46 -1.66
N PHE A 226 10.55 20.20 -2.04
CA PHE A 226 11.82 19.50 -1.88
C PHE A 226 12.85 19.94 -2.95
N SER A 227 12.46 20.57 -4.06
CA SER A 227 13.42 20.88 -5.13
C SER A 227 14.25 22.15 -4.93
N ARG A 228 13.96 23.02 -3.95
CA ARG A 228 14.53 24.39 -3.94
C ARG A 228 15.46 24.80 -2.79
N GLU A 229 15.49 24.11 -1.65
CA GLU A 229 16.09 24.73 -0.44
C GLU A 229 17.27 23.99 0.22
N GLU A 230 17.72 22.81 -0.23
CA GLU A 230 18.83 22.12 0.48
C GLU A 230 19.82 21.42 -0.46
N LYS A 231 21.10 21.83 -0.41
CA LYS A 231 22.25 21.10 -0.96
C LYS A 231 22.49 19.84 -0.10
N ASP A 232 22.18 18.65 -0.60
CA ASP A 232 23.05 17.69 -1.31
C ASP A 232 23.88 16.72 -0.42
N SER A 233 23.62 16.63 0.89
CA SER A 233 24.21 15.51 1.68
C SER A 233 23.36 14.93 2.81
N GLU A 234 22.27 15.59 3.24
CA GLU A 234 21.57 15.21 4.47
C GLU A 234 20.09 14.81 4.28
N ARG A 235 19.63 14.52 3.06
CA ARG A 235 18.25 14.03 2.86
C ARG A 235 18.12 12.56 3.18
N ASP A 236 18.07 12.28 4.47
CA ASP A 236 17.88 10.97 5.02
C ASP A 236 16.44 10.72 5.48
N LEU A 237 15.46 11.62 5.32
CA LEU A 237 14.08 11.30 5.74
C LEU A 237 13.51 10.09 4.98
N CYS A 238 12.94 9.15 5.72
CA CYS A 238 12.00 8.17 5.18
C CYS A 238 10.75 8.16 6.06
N VAL A 239 9.57 8.21 5.45
CA VAL A 239 8.29 8.06 6.16
C VAL A 239 7.48 6.98 5.45
N VAL A 240 6.99 6.01 6.21
CA VAL A 240 6.08 4.98 5.70
C VAL A 240 4.72 5.17 6.35
N VAL A 241 3.68 5.15 5.53
CA VAL A 241 2.30 5.10 6.01
C VAL A 241 1.71 3.75 5.61
N SER A 242 1.28 2.94 6.58
CA SER A 242 0.81 1.59 6.28
C SER A 242 -0.28 1.09 7.23
N HIS A 243 -0.81 -0.09 6.94
CA HIS A 243 -1.72 -0.86 7.77
C HIS A 243 -1.01 -2.10 8.30
N PRO A 244 -0.10 -1.96 9.28
CA PRO A 244 0.64 -3.11 9.82
C PRO A 244 -0.35 -4.11 10.42
N HIS A 245 -0.12 -5.38 10.16
CA HIS A 245 -0.96 -6.53 10.48
C HIS A 245 -2.39 -6.44 9.95
N GLY A 246 -2.70 -5.52 9.03
CA GLY A 246 -4.07 -5.21 8.62
C GLY A 246 -4.85 -4.37 9.63
N GLN A 247 -4.19 -3.83 10.66
CA GLN A 247 -4.72 -2.97 11.74
C GLN A 247 -4.92 -1.51 11.27
N PRO A 248 -5.40 -0.61 12.14
CA PRO A 248 -5.52 0.80 11.80
C PRO A 248 -4.23 1.40 11.29
N LYS A 249 -4.38 2.47 10.51
CA LYS A 249 -3.27 3.14 9.83
C LYS A 249 -2.24 3.69 10.81
N MET A 250 -0.99 3.36 10.54
CA MET A 250 0.17 3.81 11.31
C MET A 250 1.15 4.58 10.43
N VAL A 251 1.94 5.43 11.07
CA VAL A 251 3.07 6.15 10.48
C VAL A 251 4.34 5.72 11.17
N THR A 252 5.37 5.38 10.41
CA THR A 252 6.72 5.18 10.93
C THR A 252 7.68 6.17 10.26
N VAL A 253 8.62 6.67 11.03
CA VAL A 253 9.62 7.65 10.58
C VAL A 253 10.99 7.04 10.80
N GLY A 254 11.81 7.06 9.75
CA GLY A 254 13.15 6.52 9.80
C GLY A 254 14.05 7.22 8.80
N LYS A 255 15.09 6.50 8.37
CA LYS A 255 16.10 7.04 7.46
C LYS A 255 16.16 6.32 6.14
N ARG A 256 16.32 7.05 5.03
CA ARG A 256 16.83 6.51 3.77
C ARG A 256 18.29 6.10 4.00
N LEU A 257 18.62 4.87 3.61
CA LEU A 257 19.97 4.34 3.72
C LEU A 257 20.69 4.43 2.37
N GLU A 258 20.16 3.77 1.34
CA GLU A 258 20.81 3.73 0.02
C GLU A 258 19.80 3.91 -1.12
N TRP A 259 20.25 4.55 -2.21
CA TRP A 259 19.57 4.49 -3.51
C TRP A 259 20.09 3.29 -4.29
N LEU A 260 19.18 2.39 -4.63
CA LEU A 260 19.47 1.31 -5.55
C LEU A 260 19.11 1.77 -6.95
N LYS A 261 20.12 1.92 -7.80
CA LYS A 261 19.93 2.25 -9.21
C LYS A 261 19.98 0.99 -10.03
N SER A 262 19.00 0.79 -10.88
CA SER A 262 19.09 -0.20 -11.95
C SER A 262 18.87 0.48 -13.30
N TYR A 263 19.65 0.06 -14.28
CA TYR A 263 19.49 0.48 -15.67
C TYR A 263 18.89 -0.70 -16.41
N ASN A 264 17.64 -0.56 -16.83
CA ASN A 264 17.01 -1.56 -17.69
C ASN A 264 16.35 -0.84 -18.88
N SER A 265 16.64 -1.33 -20.09
CA SER A 265 16.06 -0.81 -21.35
C SER A 265 16.21 0.71 -21.56
N GLY A 266 17.31 1.31 -21.10
CA GLY A 266 17.58 2.75 -21.28
C GLY A 266 16.82 3.69 -20.34
N ILE A 267 16.05 3.14 -19.39
CA ILE A 267 15.34 3.91 -18.35
C ILE A 267 16.05 3.70 -17.01
N SER A 268 16.36 4.79 -16.32
CA SER A 268 16.92 4.72 -14.97
C SER A 268 15.79 4.42 -13.98
N ARG A 269 15.90 3.29 -13.28
CA ARG A 269 14.95 2.86 -12.25
C ARG A 269 15.58 3.05 -10.88
N PHE A 270 14.79 3.52 -9.93
CA PHE A 270 15.26 3.80 -8.57
C PHE A 270 14.40 3.06 -7.57
N SER A 271 15.04 2.30 -6.68
CA SER A 271 14.44 1.85 -5.41
C SER A 271 15.30 2.33 -4.25
N SER A 272 14.78 2.24 -3.02
CA SER A 272 15.46 2.73 -1.84
C SER A 272 15.45 1.68 -0.74
N THR A 273 16.55 1.57 -0.02
CA THR A 273 16.58 0.92 1.29
C THR A 273 16.39 1.96 2.38
N TYR A 274 15.74 1.57 3.49
CA TYR A 274 15.42 2.48 4.57
C TYR A 274 15.23 1.77 5.92
N SER A 275 15.25 2.55 6.99
CA SER A 275 15.15 2.10 8.38
C SER A 275 13.79 2.39 9.04
N ALA A 276 12.84 3.00 8.33
CA ALA A 276 11.49 3.19 8.86
C ALA A 276 10.81 1.83 9.04
N ASP A 277 10.28 1.55 10.23
CA ASP A 277 9.75 0.24 10.59
C ASP A 277 8.54 -0.15 9.73
N THR A 278 8.45 -1.44 9.39
CA THR A 278 7.35 -2.06 8.66
C THR A 278 7.09 -3.44 9.25
N CYS A 279 5.89 -3.97 9.05
CA CYS A 279 5.46 -5.30 9.50
C CYS A 279 4.66 -5.99 8.38
N PRO A 280 4.36 -7.30 8.48
CA PRO A 280 3.29 -7.91 7.68
C PRO A 280 2.07 -6.98 7.62
N GLY A 281 1.43 -6.80 6.47
CA GLY A 281 0.41 -5.78 6.19
C GLY A 281 0.94 -4.46 5.61
N SER A 282 2.24 -4.17 5.76
CA SER A 282 2.87 -2.96 5.21
C SER A 282 3.18 -3.06 3.71
N SER A 283 3.15 -4.23 3.09
CA SER A 283 3.40 -4.38 1.64
C SER A 283 2.53 -3.47 0.79
N GLY A 284 3.12 -2.77 -0.18
CA GLY A 284 2.45 -1.79 -1.04
C GLY A 284 2.23 -0.41 -0.42
N ALA A 285 2.61 -0.21 0.84
CA ALA A 285 2.51 1.08 1.53
C ALA A 285 3.31 2.17 0.82
N PRO A 286 2.83 3.43 0.76
CA PRO A 286 3.63 4.55 0.29
C PRO A 286 4.87 4.77 1.18
N VAL A 287 6.05 4.70 0.56
CA VAL A 287 7.35 5.07 1.13
C VAL A 287 7.73 6.44 0.60
N ILE A 288 7.71 7.44 1.48
CA ILE A 288 8.05 8.82 1.15
C ILE A 288 9.53 9.02 1.35
N VAL A 289 10.25 9.27 0.27
CA VAL A 289 11.70 9.46 0.26
C VAL A 289 12.07 10.71 -0.54
N PRO A 290 12.48 11.81 0.12
CA PRO A 290 12.92 13.00 -0.58
C PRO A 290 14.19 12.75 -1.43
N SER A 291 14.07 12.74 -2.76
CA SER A 291 15.16 12.80 -3.73
C SER A 291 15.57 14.25 -4.07
N GLN A 292 16.62 14.44 -4.88
CA GLN A 292 17.06 15.76 -5.38
C GLN A 292 16.93 15.91 -6.90
N ASN A 293 16.88 14.80 -7.65
CA ASN A 293 17.12 14.81 -9.10
C ASN A 293 15.87 14.55 -9.94
N PHE A 294 14.68 14.98 -9.49
CA PHE A 294 13.46 14.74 -10.24
C PHE A 294 12.95 15.99 -10.94
N SER A 295 12.88 15.90 -12.26
CA SER A 295 12.32 16.93 -13.12
C SER A 295 10.85 17.19 -12.76
N PRO A 296 10.42 18.46 -12.71
CA PRO A 296 9.00 18.83 -12.59
C PRO A 296 8.10 18.21 -13.67
N SER A 297 8.67 17.77 -14.81
CA SER A 297 7.93 17.13 -15.90
C SER A 297 7.54 15.67 -15.64
N THR A 298 8.13 15.02 -14.64
CA THR A 298 7.79 13.65 -14.24
C THR A 298 6.93 13.72 -12.99
N HIS A 299 5.63 13.94 -13.19
CA HIS A 299 4.59 13.95 -12.16
C HIS A 299 4.80 12.85 -11.10
N LEU A 300 4.52 13.16 -9.82
CA LEU A 300 4.21 12.33 -8.62
C LEU A 300 4.78 10.90 -8.40
N TRP A 301 5.02 10.11 -9.45
CA TRP A 301 5.47 8.72 -9.45
C TRP A 301 6.88 8.49 -8.90
N SER A 302 7.62 9.56 -8.61
CA SER A 302 9.05 9.51 -8.30
C SER A 302 9.40 9.61 -6.82
N TRP A 303 8.47 10.05 -5.97
CA TRP A 303 8.75 10.34 -4.55
C TRP A 303 8.09 9.36 -3.58
N VAL A 304 7.10 8.63 -4.09
CA VAL A 304 6.35 7.64 -3.34
C VAL A 304 6.53 6.32 -4.07
N LEU A 305 7.28 5.42 -3.44
CA LEU A 305 7.49 4.07 -3.93
C LEU A 305 6.67 3.12 -3.04
N PRO A 306 6.07 2.06 -3.58
CA PRO A 306 5.41 1.06 -2.72
C PRO A 306 6.48 0.32 -1.91
N HIS A 307 6.19 0.00 -0.64
CA HIS A 307 7.00 -0.93 0.13
C HIS A 307 6.93 -2.31 -0.51
N SER A 308 8.08 -2.94 -0.77
CA SER A 308 8.14 -4.25 -1.43
C SER A 308 8.47 -5.37 -0.45
N ALA A 309 9.54 -5.20 0.34
CA ALA A 309 10.04 -6.26 1.21
C ALA A 309 10.73 -5.71 2.46
N GLY A 310 10.68 -6.48 3.54
CA GLY A 310 11.34 -6.18 4.81
C GLY A 310 12.10 -7.40 5.33
N THR A 311 13.25 -7.16 5.98
CA THR A 311 14.02 -8.26 6.61
C THR A 311 13.93 -8.17 8.12
N VAL A 312 13.55 -9.29 8.77
CA VAL A 312 13.47 -9.38 10.25
C VAL A 312 14.84 -9.17 10.90
N GLN A 313 15.93 -9.59 10.25
CA GLN A 313 17.26 -9.66 10.88
C GLN A 313 18.07 -8.36 10.84
N ARG A 314 17.71 -7.37 10.02
CA ARG A 314 18.54 -6.16 9.83
C ARG A 314 17.84 -4.84 10.09
N GLY A 315 16.52 -4.83 10.29
CA GLY A 315 15.75 -3.58 10.37
C GLY A 315 15.85 -2.75 9.08
N ILE A 316 16.22 -3.40 7.97
CA ILE A 316 16.35 -2.78 6.65
C ILE A 316 15.16 -3.25 5.82
N ASN A 317 14.44 -2.25 5.30
CA ASN A 317 13.30 -2.41 4.43
C ASN A 317 13.65 -1.87 3.04
N THR A 318 12.94 -2.33 2.01
CA THR A 318 13.19 -1.97 0.61
C THR A 318 11.88 -1.61 -0.07
N SER A 319 11.92 -0.56 -0.88
CA SER A 319 10.80 -0.18 -1.74
C SER A 319 10.83 -0.96 -3.06
N GLY A 320 9.70 -1.00 -3.77
CA GLY A 320 9.67 -1.25 -5.20
C GLY A 320 10.42 -0.17 -5.97
N ALA A 321 10.47 -0.29 -7.29
CA ALA A 321 11.13 0.72 -8.13
C ALA A 321 10.12 1.70 -8.75
N GLY A 322 10.59 2.90 -9.04
CA GLY A 322 9.87 3.91 -9.80
C GLY A 322 10.69 4.41 -10.99
N ASN A 323 9.99 4.98 -11.97
CA ASN A 323 10.61 5.60 -13.14
C ASN A 323 11.28 6.92 -12.74
N GLY A 324 12.53 7.11 -13.18
CA GLY A 324 13.15 8.43 -13.20
C GLY A 324 13.90 8.71 -14.48
N TRP A 325 13.82 9.97 -14.91
CA TRP A 325 14.65 10.50 -15.99
C TRP A 325 15.79 11.27 -15.31
N ILE A 326 17.04 10.99 -15.71
CA ILE A 326 18.22 11.79 -15.36
C ILE A 326 18.35 12.88 -16.42
#